data_AF-A0A2V2Z8X1-F1
#
_entry.id   AF-A0A2V2Z8X1-F1
#
_cell.length_a   1.000
_cell.length_b   1.000
_cell.length_c   1.000
_cell.angle_alpha   90.00
_cell.angle_beta   90.00
_cell.angle_gamma   90.00
#
_symmetry.space_group_name_H-M   'P 1'
#
loop_
_entity.id
_entity.type
_entity.pdbx_description
1 polymer ?
#
loop_
_entity_poly.entity_id
_entity_poly.type
_entity_poly.pdbx_seq_one_letter_code
_entity_poly.pdbx_strand_id
1 'polypeptide(L)'
;MGRRNRNRLLVPGARQGMDAFKADVMKQEGYAVDPSRPDDVKFEVAQSLGVPLSHGDNGNLTTEDAGRVGGKIGGSMVREMIRLAQQRLSGESNE
;
A
#
# COMPACT_ATOMS: atom_id res chain seq x y z
N MET A 1 -3.94 -24.96 -7.23
CA MET A 1 -2.54 -24.60 -6.87
C MET A 1 -2.57 -23.40 -5.94
N GLY A 2 -2.08 -23.57 -4.71
CA GLY A 2 -2.14 -22.55 -3.67
C GLY A 2 -1.26 -21.34 -4.02
N ARG A 3 -1.86 -20.14 -3.96
CA ARG A 3 -1.14 -18.86 -4.04
C ARG A 3 -0.18 -18.80 -2.85
N ARG A 4 1.09 -19.14 -3.04
CA ARG A 4 2.15 -18.88 -2.06
C ARG A 4 2.09 -17.40 -1.71
N ASN A 5 1.65 -17.10 -0.49
CA ASN A 5 1.52 -15.73 -0.01
C ASN A 5 2.92 -15.17 0.21
N ARG A 6 3.52 -14.60 -0.85
CA ARG A 6 4.85 -13.98 -0.84
C ARG A 6 4.86 -12.64 -0.09
N ASN A 7 3.72 -12.19 0.44
CA ASN A 7 3.59 -10.95 1.21
C ASN A 7 4.00 -11.17 2.67
N ARG A 8 5.17 -11.77 2.90
CA ARG A 8 5.73 -11.92 4.24
C ARG A 8 6.43 -10.62 4.62
N LEU A 9 5.92 -9.98 5.67
CA LEU A 9 6.54 -8.81 6.27
C LEU A 9 7.85 -9.20 6.95
N LEU A 10 8.79 -8.25 7.02
CA LEU A 10 10.07 -8.44 7.72
C LEU A 10 9.85 -8.70 9.21
N VAL A 11 8.89 -7.98 9.81
CA VAL A 11 8.48 -8.14 11.21
C VAL A 11 7.28 -9.09 11.30
N PRO A 12 7.41 -10.26 11.95
CA PRO A 12 6.28 -11.14 12.21
C PRO A 12 5.19 -10.45 13.01
N GLY A 13 3.91 -10.71 12.70
CA GLY A 13 2.78 -10.11 13.41
C GLY A 13 2.44 -8.65 13.03
N ALA A 14 3.32 -7.95 12.29
CA ALA A 14 3.09 -6.55 11.92
C ALA A 14 1.94 -6.32 10.90
N ARG A 15 1.25 -7.38 10.44
CA ARG A 15 0.24 -7.30 9.39
C ARG A 15 -0.87 -6.30 9.71
N GLN A 16 -1.46 -6.40 10.89
CA GLN A 16 -2.53 -5.49 11.31
C GLN A 16 -2.06 -4.03 11.35
N GLY A 17 -0.86 -3.78 11.87
CA GLY A 17 -0.26 -2.45 11.88
C GLY A 17 0.01 -1.91 10.47
N MET A 18 0.47 -2.76 9.55
CA MET A 18 0.69 -2.37 8.16
C MET A 18 -0.62 -2.11 7.40
N ASP A 19 -1.69 -2.83 7.72
CA ASP A 19 -2.99 -2.62 7.10
C ASP A 19 -3.63 -1.31 7.58
N ALA A 20 -3.53 -1.00 8.87
CA ALA A 20 -3.93 0.31 9.41
C ALA A 20 -3.08 1.44 8.80
N PHE A 21 -1.76 1.26 8.78
CA PHE A 21 -0.84 2.22 8.18
C PHE A 21 -1.12 2.46 6.69
N LYS A 22 -1.43 1.42 5.92
CA LYS A 22 -1.86 1.54 4.52
C LYS A 22 -3.07 2.46 4.40
N ALA A 23 -4.06 2.29 5.27
CA ALA A 23 -5.26 3.13 5.25
C ALA A 23 -4.91 4.60 5.52
N ASP A 24 -4.09 4.86 6.54
CA ASP A 24 -3.69 6.21 6.91
C ASP A 24 -2.90 6.91 5.80
N VAL A 25 -1.90 6.23 5.23
CA VAL A 25 -1.07 6.79 4.15
C VAL A 25 -1.91 7.07 2.91
N MET A 26 -2.77 6.14 2.51
CA MET A 26 -3.59 6.34 1.32
C MET A 26 -4.63 7.44 1.52
N LYS A 27 -5.18 7.59 2.73
CA LYS A 27 -6.06 8.70 3.07
C LYS A 27 -5.32 10.04 3.02
N GLN A 28 -4.06 10.10 3.48
CA GLN A 28 -3.21 11.30 3.36
C GLN A 28 -2.86 11.64 1.91
N GLU A 29 -2.70 10.64 1.05
CA GLU A 29 -2.51 10.79 -0.40
C GLU A 29 -3.80 11.25 -1.12
N GLY A 30 -4.93 11.37 -0.40
CA GLY A 30 -6.19 11.88 -0.93
C GLY A 30 -7.14 10.81 -1.48
N TYR A 31 -6.86 9.52 -1.24
CA TYR A 31 -7.74 8.44 -1.67
C TYR A 31 -8.87 8.18 -0.66
N ALA A 32 -10.04 7.79 -1.17
CA ALA A 32 -11.09 7.21 -0.35
C ALA A 32 -10.64 5.81 0.11
N VAL A 33 -10.65 5.58 1.43
CA VAL A 33 -10.26 4.30 2.00
C VAL A 33 -11.28 3.85 3.03
N ASP A 34 -11.72 2.61 2.92
CA ASP A 34 -12.46 1.92 3.97
C ASP A 34 -11.46 1.29 4.97
N PRO A 35 -11.42 1.73 6.24
CA PRO A 35 -10.50 1.18 7.24
C PRO A 35 -10.74 -0.30 7.54
N SER A 36 -11.93 -0.83 7.28
CA SER A 36 -12.24 -2.25 7.45
C SER A 36 -11.69 -3.12 6.31
N ARG A 37 -11.44 -2.51 5.15
CA ARG A 37 -10.97 -3.17 3.92
C ARG A 37 -9.89 -2.34 3.20
N PRO A 38 -8.73 -2.11 3.83
CA PRO A 38 -7.68 -1.23 3.28
C PRO A 38 -7.08 -1.74 1.97
N ASP A 39 -7.22 -3.02 1.65
CA ASP A 39 -6.76 -3.59 0.37
C ASP A 39 -7.60 -3.16 -0.84
N ASP A 40 -8.81 -2.64 -0.65
CA ASP A 40 -9.67 -2.19 -1.76
C ASP A 40 -9.27 -0.83 -2.33
N VAL A 41 -8.41 -0.09 -1.62
CA VAL A 41 -7.87 1.18 -2.12
C VAL A 41 -7.19 1.04 -3.49
N LYS A 42 -6.76 -0.16 -3.87
CA LYS A 42 -6.22 -0.45 -5.20
C LYS A 42 -7.19 -0.11 -6.34
N PHE A 43 -8.50 -0.20 -6.12
CA PHE A 43 -9.49 0.15 -7.13
C PHE A 43 -9.60 1.67 -7.31
N GLU A 44 -9.59 2.41 -6.20
CA GLU A 44 -9.54 3.89 -6.19
C GLU A 44 -8.25 4.40 -6.84
N VAL A 45 -7.11 3.80 -6.47
CA VAL A 45 -5.80 4.13 -7.06
C VAL A 45 -5.80 3.81 -8.56
N ALA A 46 -6.31 2.65 -8.97
CA ALA A 46 -6.41 2.28 -10.37
C ALA A 46 -7.28 3.26 -11.16
N GLN A 47 -8.43 3.66 -10.61
CA GLN A 47 -9.30 4.66 -11.21
C GLN A 47 -8.57 5.99 -11.41
N SER A 48 -7.82 6.46 -10.40
CA SER A 48 -7.04 7.69 -10.50
C SER A 48 -5.93 7.64 -11.56
N LEU A 49 -5.39 6.44 -11.83
CA LEU A 49 -4.31 6.20 -12.79
C LEU A 49 -4.82 5.81 -14.19
N GLY A 50 -6.15 5.76 -14.40
CA GLY A 50 -6.74 5.30 -15.66
C GLY A 50 -6.45 3.83 -15.97
N VAL A 51 -6.18 3.02 -14.95
CA VAL A 51 -5.88 1.59 -15.10
C VAL A 51 -7.18 0.79 -15.00
N PRO A 52 -7.51 -0.11 -15.96
CA PRO A 52 -8.76 -0.86 -15.98
C PRO A 52 -8.72 -2.06 -15.03
N LEU A 53 -8.51 -1.81 -13.74
CA LEU A 53 -8.56 -2.82 -12.69
C LEU A 53 -10.00 -3.04 -12.23
N SER A 54 -10.47 -4.28 -12.27
CA SER A 54 -11.82 -4.66 -11.84
C SER A 54 -11.79 -5.67 -10.69
N HIS A 55 -12.92 -5.82 -9.98
CA HIS A 55 -13.10 -6.89 -9.00
C HIS A 55 -13.19 -8.29 -9.62
N GLY A 56 -13.44 -8.37 -10.93
CA GLY A 56 -13.60 -9.61 -11.68
C GLY A 56 -12.31 -10.06 -12.34
N ASP A 57 -12.43 -10.51 -13.59
CA ASP A 57 -11.27 -10.94 -14.37
C ASP A 57 -10.44 -9.73 -14.83
N ASN A 58 -9.13 -9.86 -14.68
CA ASN A 58 -8.14 -8.87 -15.06
C ASN A 58 -7.14 -9.49 -16.06
N GLY A 59 -7.55 -10.49 -16.84
CA GLY A 59 -6.70 -11.19 -17.80
C GLY A 59 -6.04 -10.28 -18.85
N ASN A 60 -6.66 -9.14 -19.17
CA ASN A 60 -6.10 -8.14 -20.09
C ASN A 60 -5.28 -7.05 -19.38
N LEU A 61 -5.17 -7.08 -18.05
CA LEU A 61 -4.40 -6.10 -17.29
C LEU A 61 -2.91 -6.35 -17.53
N THR A 62 -2.19 -5.35 -18.02
CA THR A 62 -0.76 -5.50 -18.26
C THR A 62 0.01 -5.57 -16.95
N THR A 63 1.17 -6.23 -16.96
CA THR A 63 2.09 -6.25 -15.81
C THR A 63 2.50 -4.83 -15.40
N GLU A 64 2.66 -3.93 -16.38
CA GLU A 64 2.97 -2.53 -16.13
C GLU A 64 1.82 -1.85 -15.37
N ASP A 65 0.57 -2.00 -15.83
CA ASP A 65 -0.61 -1.42 -15.17
C ASP A 65 -0.74 -1.88 -13.72
N ALA A 66 -0.62 -3.19 -13.48
CA ALA A 66 -0.62 -3.75 -12.14
C ALA A 66 0.53 -3.19 -11.29
N GLY A 67 1.71 -3.03 -11.91
CA GLY A 67 2.89 -2.41 -11.30
C GLY A 67 2.69 -0.94 -10.94
N ARG A 68 1.99 -0.15 -11.77
CA ARG A 68 1.69 1.25 -11.48
C ARG A 68 0.77 1.39 -10.26
N VAL A 69 -0.29 0.58 -10.18
CA VAL A 69 -1.21 0.56 -9.04
C VAL A 69 -0.50 0.12 -7.76
N GLY A 70 0.19 -1.04 -7.81
CA GLY A 70 0.92 -1.57 -6.66
C GLY A 70 2.07 -0.66 -6.23
N GLY A 71 2.76 -0.05 -7.19
CA GLY A 71 3.87 0.88 -6.97
C GLY A 71 3.42 2.20 -6.34
N LYS A 72 2.26 2.75 -6.74
CA LYS A 72 1.70 3.94 -6.10
C LYS A 72 1.38 3.67 -4.62
N ILE A 73 0.73 2.55 -4.30
CA ILE A 73 0.40 2.18 -2.92
C ILE A 73 1.67 1.87 -2.12
N GLY A 74 2.45 0.89 -2.58
CA GLY A 74 3.62 0.41 -1.87
C GLY A 74 4.74 1.45 -1.77
N GLY A 75 4.95 2.24 -2.83
CA GLY A 75 5.94 3.31 -2.85
C GLY A 75 5.62 4.43 -1.86
N SER A 76 4.36 4.86 -1.79
CA SER A 76 3.93 5.83 -0.77
C SER A 76 4.08 5.27 0.65
N MET A 77 3.71 4.00 0.87
CA MET A 77 3.93 3.37 2.19
C MET A 77 5.42 3.34 2.57
N VAL A 78 6.31 2.92 1.67
CA VAL A 78 7.74 2.84 1.94
C VAL A 78 8.33 4.23 2.21
N ARG A 79 7.97 5.22 1.39
CA ARG A 79 8.39 6.61 1.58
C ARG A 79 8.02 7.11 2.98
N GLU A 80 6.78 6.83 3.40
CA GLU A 80 6.29 7.26 4.69
C GLU A 80 6.94 6.51 5.86
N MET A 81 7.15 5.19 5.73
CA MET A 81 7.89 4.41 6.74
C MET A 81 9.31 4.96 6.95
N ILE A 82 10.01 5.29 5.86
CA ILE A 82 11.35 5.87 5.91
C ILE A 82 11.31 7.25 6.59
N ARG A 83 10.33 8.09 6.24
CA ARG A 83 10.14 9.41 6.87
C ARG A 83 9.98 9.28 8.39
N LEU A 84 9.09 8.39 8.85
CA LEU A 84 8.86 8.14 10.28
C LEU A 84 10.10 7.59 10.98
N ALA A 85 10.84 6.68 10.34
CA ALA A 85 12.07 6.14 10.89
C ALA A 85 13.16 7.22 11.04
N GLN A 86 13.35 8.06 10.02
CA GLN A 86 14.28 9.20 10.07
C GLN A 86 13.91 10.17 11.21
N GLN A 87 12.63 10.50 11.36
CA GLN A 87 12.17 11.38 12.44
C GLN A 87 12.47 10.84 13.83
N ARG A 88 12.31 9.53 14.05
CA ARG A 88 12.64 8.89 15.33
C ARG A 88 14.15 8.93 15.59
N LEU A 89 14.97 8.59 14.61
CA LEU A 89 16.43 8.61 14.75
C LEU A 89 16.99 10.02 15.00
N SER A 90 16.45 11.04 14.34
CA SER A 90 16.84 12.44 14.57
C SER A 90 16.34 12.98 15.91
N GLY A 91 15.18 12.52 16.39
CA GLY A 91 14.67 12.86 17.72
C GLY A 91 15.52 12.27 18.84
N GLU A 92 15.92 11.01 18.70
CA GLU A 92 16.83 10.31 19.64
C GLU A 92 18.24 10.91 19.69
N SER A 93 18.64 11.70 18.69
CA SER A 93 19.95 12.37 18.66
C SER A 93 19.97 13.71 19.42
N ASN A 94 18.81 14.23 19.84
CA ASN A 94 18.65 15.53 20.49
C ASN A 94 18.27 15.44 21.99
N GLU A 95 18.32 14.24 22.57
CA GLU A 95 18.26 13.97 24.03
C GLU A 95 19.57 13.31 24.48
#